data_AF-A0A9E7LFC8-F1
#
_entry.id   AF-A0A9E7LFC8-F1
#
_cell.length_a   1.000
_cell.length_b   1.000
_cell.length_c   1.000
_cell.angle_alpha   90.00
_cell.angle_beta   90.00
_cell.angle_gamma   90.00
#
_symmetry.space_group_name_H-M   'P 1'
#
loop_
_entity.id
_entity.type
_entity.pdbx_description
1 polymer ?
#
loop_
_entity_poly.entity_id
_entity_poly.type
_entity_poly.pdbx_seq_one_letter_code
_entity_poly.pdbx_strand_id
1 'polypeptide(L)'
;MGLRISLSFEKTGSKLSAIVKINIFKKITVYNSSKEKESEEEADEKKGSKNLMNPLKNALPYITDFLKKTAKSIKVTKLENHLKFGLASYADTAQYIGYIWAINGFIKTLYPVSKVSAEPVFGDPVIDFKGCLDVDINLLKLILPVVSLISKKEIRILIKAFRGDKNER
;
A
#
# COMPACT_ATOMS: atom_id res chain seq x y z
N MET A 1 1.30 -21.69 6.91
CA MET A 1 2.55 -21.19 6.31
C MET A 1 2.27 -19.87 5.64
N GLY A 2 2.89 -18.77 6.08
CA GLY A 2 2.53 -17.43 5.62
C GLY A 2 3.71 -16.47 5.66
N LEU A 3 3.51 -15.34 5.00
CA LEU A 3 4.44 -14.22 4.96
C LEU A 3 3.85 -13.10 5.83
N ARG A 4 4.60 -12.60 6.79
CA ARG A 4 4.20 -11.46 7.63
C ARG A 4 5.01 -10.24 7.22
N ILE A 5 4.33 -9.14 6.91
CA ILE A 5 4.95 -7.85 6.64
C ILE A 5 4.60 -6.94 7.80
N SER A 6 5.62 -6.42 8.46
CA SER A 6 5.50 -5.40 9.51
C SER A 6 6.16 -4.13 9.00
N LEU A 7 5.38 -3.07 8.81
CA LEU A 7 5.84 -1.76 8.42
C LEU A 7 5.75 -0.85 9.64
N SER A 8 6.86 -0.32 10.11
CA SER A 8 6.89 0.75 11.12
C SER A 8 7.39 2.02 10.47
N PHE A 9 6.71 3.13 10.71
CA PHE A 9 7.03 4.41 10.10
C PHE A 9 6.89 5.53 11.13
N GLU A 10 7.81 6.48 11.09
CA GLU A 10 7.87 7.60 12.01
C GLU A 10 8.41 8.82 11.28
N LYS A 11 7.66 9.91 11.36
CA LYS A 11 8.04 11.24 10.90
C LYS A 11 8.03 12.19 12.08
N THR A 12 9.16 12.87 12.29
CA THR A 12 9.33 13.91 13.30
C THR A 12 10.07 15.09 12.68
N GLY A 13 9.37 16.21 12.51
CA GLY A 13 9.86 17.36 11.77
C GLY A 13 10.24 16.99 10.34
N SER A 14 11.51 17.24 9.98
CA SER A 14 12.08 16.89 8.67
C SER A 14 12.54 15.44 8.55
N LYS A 15 12.66 14.70 9.66
CA LYS A 15 13.16 13.32 9.66
C LYS A 15 12.01 12.37 9.38
N LEU A 16 12.16 11.53 8.37
CA LEU A 16 11.28 10.42 8.07
C LEU A 16 12.07 9.12 8.16
N SER A 17 11.52 8.16 8.89
CA SER A 17 12.06 6.82 9.02
C SER A 17 10.97 5.81 8.71
N ALA A 18 11.32 4.82 7.90
CA ALA A 18 10.47 3.69 7.61
C ALA A 18 11.30 2.42 7.76
N ILE A 19 10.73 1.43 8.42
CA ILE A 19 11.31 0.11 8.61
C ILE A 19 10.30 -0.90 8.10
N VAL A 20 10.70 -1.62 7.05
CA VAL A 20 9.93 -2.76 6.55
C VAL A 20 10.60 -4.03 7.05
N LYS A 21 9.83 -4.86 7.74
CA LYS A 21 10.23 -6.19 8.20
C LYS A 21 9.37 -7.24 7.51
N ILE A 22 9.98 -8.04 6.65
CA ILE A 22 9.29 -9.14 5.96
C ILE A 22 9.76 -10.44 6.59
N ASN A 23 8.82 -11.21 7.14
CA ASN A 23 9.08 -12.51 7.74
C ASN A 23 8.43 -13.62 6.92
N ILE A 24 9.22 -14.43 6.23
CA ILE A 24 8.74 -15.49 5.34
C ILE A 24 8.91 -16.85 6.04
N PHE A 25 7.82 -17.62 6.14
CA PHE A 25 7.80 -18.96 6.75
C PHE A 25 8.45 -19.04 8.16
N LYS A 26 8.45 -17.93 8.91
CA LYS A 26 9.11 -17.75 10.22
C LYS A 26 10.64 -17.95 10.24
N LYS A 27 11.30 -18.03 9.08
CA LYS A 27 12.74 -18.34 8.98
C LYS A 27 13.59 -17.21 8.40
N ILE A 28 13.00 -16.33 7.58
CA ILE A 28 13.76 -15.28 6.88
C ILE A 28 13.19 -13.94 7.29
N THR A 29 14.01 -13.10 7.92
CA THR A 29 13.66 -11.71 8.26
C THR A 29 14.49 -10.76 7.41
N VAL A 30 13.85 -10.00 6.54
CA VAL A 30 14.50 -8.94 5.75
C VAL A 30 14.14 -7.59 6.35
N TYR A 31 15.15 -6.79 6.67
CA TYR A 31 15.00 -5.40 7.11
C TYR A 31 15.38 -4.48 5.96
N ASN A 32 14.49 -3.56 5.60
CA ASN A 32 14.85 -2.43 4.77
C ASN A 32 14.57 -1.15 5.56
N SER A 33 15.61 -0.33 5.75
CA SER A 33 15.52 1.00 6.36
C SER A 33 16.09 1.98 5.34
N SER A 34 15.22 2.72 4.65
CA SER A 34 15.65 3.79 3.76
C SER A 34 15.76 5.10 4.56
N LYS A 35 16.95 5.70 4.51
CA LYS A 35 17.18 7.12 4.79
C LYS A 35 17.54 7.79 3.46
N GLU A 36 17.02 9.00 3.31
CA GLU A 36 17.25 10.01 2.26
C GLU A 36 16.57 9.80 0.89
N LYS A 37 15.89 10.89 0.47
CA LYS A 37 15.44 11.16 -0.89
C LYS A 37 16.61 11.85 -1.59
N GLU A 38 17.23 11.19 -2.56
CA GLU A 38 17.82 11.88 -3.70
C GLU A 38 16.79 11.86 -4.83
N SER A 39 16.56 13.02 -5.41
CA SER A 39 15.72 13.23 -6.58
C SER A 39 16.29 12.49 -7.78
N GLU A 40 15.56 11.50 -8.30
CA GLU A 40 15.86 10.90 -9.60
C GLU A 40 15.38 11.85 -10.72
N GLU A 41 16.31 12.26 -11.58
CA GLU A 41 16.00 12.80 -12.90
C GLU A 41 15.28 11.72 -13.73
N GLU A 42 14.11 12.08 -14.28
CA GLU A 42 13.33 11.23 -15.16
C GLU A 42 14.09 10.92 -16.45
N ALA A 43 14.55 9.67 -16.58
CA ALA A 43 14.94 9.12 -17.88
C ALA A 43 13.67 8.85 -18.70
N ASP A 44 13.38 9.74 -19.64
CA ASP A 44 12.29 9.68 -20.60
C ASP A 44 12.50 8.50 -21.59
N GLU A 45 12.10 7.29 -21.19
CA GLU A 45 11.92 6.17 -22.12
C GLU A 45 10.61 6.35 -22.90
N LYS A 46 10.70 6.99 -24.08
CA LYS A 46 9.67 6.92 -25.13
C LYS A 46 9.50 5.47 -25.62
N LYS A 47 8.73 4.67 -24.90
CA LYS A 47 8.18 3.40 -25.40
C LYS A 47 6.96 3.69 -26.25
N GLY A 48 7.09 3.47 -27.57
CA GLY A 48 5.99 3.59 -28.53
C GLY A 48 4.72 2.92 -28.02
N SER A 49 3.61 3.66 -28.09
CA SER A 49 2.29 3.26 -27.61
C SER A 49 1.81 2.01 -28.35
N LYS A 50 2.12 0.82 -27.81
CA LYS A 50 1.49 -0.44 -28.21
C LYS A 50 0.03 -0.32 -27.80
N ASN A 51 -0.90 -0.58 -28.72
CA ASN A 51 -2.35 -0.58 -28.45
C ASN A 51 -2.74 -1.67 -27.44
N LEU A 52 -2.52 -1.39 -26.14
CA LEU A 52 -2.79 -2.28 -25.01
C LEU A 52 -4.21 -2.12 -24.46
N MET A 53 -4.98 -1.13 -24.95
CA MET A 53 -6.33 -0.84 -24.47
C MET A 53 -7.30 -2.02 -24.64
N ASN A 54 -7.29 -2.70 -25.79
CA ASN A 54 -8.21 -3.82 -26.05
C ASN A 54 -7.88 -5.06 -25.20
N PRO A 55 -6.62 -5.54 -25.15
CA PRO A 55 -6.22 -6.62 -24.25
C PRO A 55 -6.49 -6.31 -22.78
N LEU A 56 -6.25 -5.06 -22.35
CA LEU A 56 -6.44 -4.65 -20.97
C LEU A 56 -7.92 -4.66 -20.58
N LYS A 57 -8.81 -4.08 -21.40
CA LYS A 57 -10.26 -4.08 -21.14
C LYS A 57 -10.82 -5.49 -20.98
N ASN A 58 -10.40 -6.42 -21.84
CA ASN A 58 -10.83 -7.82 -21.77
C ASN A 58 -10.28 -8.56 -20.54
N ALA A 59 -9.14 -8.13 -20.02
CA ALA A 59 -8.49 -8.69 -18.84
C ALA A 59 -8.96 -8.10 -17.50
N LEU A 60 -9.47 -6.86 -17.49
CA LEU A 60 -9.96 -6.16 -16.29
C LEU A 60 -10.88 -6.99 -15.38
N PRO A 61 -11.92 -7.70 -15.87
CA PRO A 61 -12.79 -8.47 -14.99
C PRO A 61 -12.02 -9.57 -14.23
N TYR A 62 -11.04 -10.20 -14.89
CA TYR A 62 -10.21 -11.22 -14.26
C TYR A 62 -9.19 -10.62 -13.27
N ILE A 63 -8.63 -9.45 -13.59
CA ILE A 63 -7.74 -8.72 -12.67
C ILE A 63 -8.50 -8.29 -11.42
N THR A 64 -9.70 -7.74 -11.56
CA THR A 64 -10.52 -7.30 -10.42
C THR A 64 -10.97 -8.48 -9.54
N ASP A 65 -11.37 -9.61 -10.14
CA ASP A 65 -11.66 -10.83 -9.41
C ASP A 65 -10.43 -11.38 -8.67
N PHE A 66 -9.26 -11.37 -9.32
CA PHE A 66 -8.00 -11.72 -8.68
C PHE A 66 -7.68 -10.81 -7.50
N LEU A 67 -7.79 -9.48 -7.65
CA LEU A 67 -7.55 -8.53 -6.57
C LEU A 67 -8.51 -8.77 -5.39
N LYS A 68 -9.79 -9.05 -5.64
CA LYS A 68 -10.76 -9.40 -4.59
C LYS A 68 -10.38 -10.69 -3.85
N LYS A 69 -9.95 -11.72 -4.57
CA LYS A 69 -9.51 -13.00 -3.98
C LYS A 69 -8.20 -12.85 -3.21
N THR A 70 -7.27 -12.07 -3.75
CA THR A 70 -5.99 -11.76 -3.11
C THR A 70 -6.21 -10.93 -1.85
N ALA A 71 -7.11 -9.96 -1.84
CA ALA A 71 -7.46 -9.20 -0.64
C ALA A 71 -7.95 -10.11 0.50
N LYS A 72 -8.71 -11.19 0.21
CA LYS A 72 -9.12 -12.18 1.22
C LYS A 72 -7.97 -13.03 1.78
N SER A 73 -6.83 -13.09 1.10
CA SER A 73 -5.62 -13.78 1.57
C SER A 73 -4.78 -12.92 2.52
N ILE A 74 -5.08 -11.62 2.59
CA ILE A 74 -4.39 -10.61 3.37
C ILE A 74 -5.22 -10.34 4.63
N LYS A 75 -4.61 -10.52 5.80
CA LYS A 75 -5.20 -10.19 7.09
C LYS A 75 -4.38 -9.09 7.74
N VAL A 76 -4.98 -7.91 7.88
CA VAL A 76 -4.39 -6.85 8.70
C VAL A 76 -4.53 -7.26 10.16
N THR A 77 -3.40 -7.47 10.83
CA THR A 77 -3.38 -7.92 12.24
C THR A 77 -3.15 -6.77 13.20
N LYS A 78 -2.47 -5.71 12.74
CA LYS A 78 -2.21 -4.53 13.54
C LYS A 78 -2.20 -3.30 12.65
N LEU A 79 -2.92 -2.26 13.02
CA LEU A 79 -2.85 -0.94 12.39
C LEU A 79 -2.85 0.11 13.49
N GLU A 80 -1.68 0.58 13.87
CA GLU A 80 -1.53 1.63 14.88
C GLU A 80 -0.98 2.88 14.20
N ASN A 81 -1.58 4.03 14.48
CA ASN A 81 -1.07 5.31 14.00
C ASN A 81 -1.40 6.40 15.02
N HIS A 82 -0.41 7.23 15.29
CA HIS A 82 -0.52 8.40 16.13
C HIS A 82 -0.03 9.60 15.35
N LEU A 83 -0.95 10.52 15.05
CA LEU A 83 -0.70 11.74 14.30
C LEU A 83 -0.66 12.92 15.28
N LYS A 84 0.36 13.75 15.20
CA LYS A 84 0.40 15.08 15.82
C LYS A 84 0.23 16.10 14.72
N PHE A 85 -0.81 16.91 14.83
CA PHE A 85 -1.16 17.88 13.82
C PHE A 85 -1.35 19.25 14.45
N GLY A 86 -0.64 20.23 13.93
CA GLY A 86 -0.71 21.62 14.34
C GLY A 86 -0.55 22.56 13.17
N LEU A 87 -1.26 23.68 13.24
CA LEU A 87 -1.13 24.80 12.33
C LEU A 87 -0.85 26.07 13.15
N ALA A 88 -0.35 27.11 12.46
CA ALA A 88 -0.10 28.41 13.09
C ALA A 88 -1.38 29.04 13.69
N SER A 89 -2.53 28.79 13.05
CA SER A 89 -3.85 29.21 13.54
C SER A 89 -4.44 28.16 14.47
N TYR A 90 -4.88 28.61 15.65
CA TYR A 90 -5.58 27.77 16.63
C TYR A 90 -6.92 27.25 16.09
N ALA A 91 -7.66 28.12 15.37
CA ALA A 91 -8.95 27.78 14.80
C ALA A 91 -8.81 26.71 13.71
N ASP A 92 -7.82 26.87 12.82
CA ASP A 92 -7.58 25.91 11.74
C ASP A 92 -7.16 24.56 12.31
N THR A 93 -6.26 24.55 13.31
CA THR A 93 -5.86 23.33 14.02
C THR A 93 -7.08 22.59 14.59
N ALA A 94 -8.00 23.31 15.24
CA ALA A 94 -9.22 22.74 15.80
C ALA A 94 -10.18 22.21 14.72
N GLN A 95 -10.30 22.88 13.59
CA GLN A 95 -11.14 22.43 12.48
C GLN A 95 -10.60 21.14 11.85
N TYR A 96 -9.31 21.13 11.49
CA TYR A 96 -8.70 19.97 10.83
C TYR A 96 -8.55 18.77 11.76
N ILE A 97 -8.26 18.96 13.05
CA ILE A 97 -8.26 17.84 14.00
C ILE A 97 -9.65 17.21 14.11
N GLY A 98 -10.72 18.01 14.03
CA GLY A 98 -12.09 17.51 13.96
C GLY A 98 -12.33 16.60 12.75
N TYR A 99 -11.87 17.00 11.56
CA TYR A 99 -11.95 16.15 10.36
C TYR A 99 -11.12 14.88 10.49
N ILE A 100 -9.91 14.97 11.03
CA ILE A 100 -9.04 13.82 11.27
C ILE A 100 -9.72 12.85 12.24
N TRP A 101 -10.33 13.33 13.32
CA TRP A 101 -11.06 12.47 14.25
C TRP A 101 -12.28 11.80 13.61
N ALA A 102 -13.02 12.49 12.74
CA ALA A 102 -14.12 11.89 11.98
C ALA A 102 -13.62 10.73 11.10
N ILE A 103 -12.51 10.95 10.38
CA ILE A 103 -11.85 9.90 9.57
C ILE A 103 -11.37 8.75 10.47
N ASN A 104 -10.76 9.03 11.62
CA ASN A 104 -10.31 8.01 12.57
C ASN A 104 -11.49 7.18 13.09
N GLY A 105 -12.62 7.80 13.38
CA GLY A 105 -13.87 7.12 13.74
C GLY A 105 -14.34 6.18 12.64
N PHE A 106 -14.33 6.64 11.39
CA PHE A 106 -14.68 5.83 10.24
C PHE A 106 -13.71 4.64 10.04
N ILE A 107 -12.40 4.85 10.16
CA ILE A 107 -11.39 3.80 10.07
C ILE A 107 -11.58 2.75 11.17
N LYS A 108 -11.90 3.17 12.40
CA LYS A 108 -12.20 2.25 13.51
C LYS A 108 -13.43 1.39 13.22
N THR A 109 -14.45 1.92 12.56
CA THR A 109 -15.63 1.15 12.12
C THR A 109 -15.27 0.08 11.08
N LEU A 110 -14.44 0.43 10.09
CA LEU A 110 -14.03 -0.51 9.04
C LEU A 110 -13.01 -1.55 9.52
N TYR A 111 -12.12 -1.14 10.42
CA TYR A 111 -11.03 -1.95 10.94
C TYR A 111 -11.00 -1.83 12.47
N PRO A 112 -11.77 -2.66 13.20
CA PRO A 112 -11.82 -2.61 14.66
C PRO A 112 -10.47 -2.88 15.35
N VAL A 113 -9.55 -3.54 14.64
CA VAL A 113 -8.17 -3.80 15.08
C VAL A 113 -7.27 -2.56 14.99
N SER A 114 -7.78 -1.44 14.47
CA SER A 114 -7.02 -0.21 14.30
C SER A 114 -6.99 0.62 15.58
N LYS A 115 -5.80 1.10 15.93
CA LYS A 115 -5.60 2.13 16.96
C LYS A 115 -5.03 3.37 16.28
N VAL A 116 -5.94 4.12 15.66
CA VAL A 116 -5.62 5.43 15.10
C VAL A 116 -5.98 6.50 16.11
N SER A 117 -5.08 7.46 16.27
CA SER A 117 -5.19 8.57 17.21
C SER A 117 -4.59 9.83 16.59
N ALA A 118 -5.15 10.97 16.95
CA ALA A 118 -4.62 12.25 16.53
C ALA A 118 -4.63 13.24 17.70
N GLU A 119 -3.52 13.93 17.89
CA GLU A 119 -3.30 14.94 18.93
C GLU A 119 -3.15 16.32 18.25
N PRO A 120 -3.93 17.33 18.67
CA PRO A 120 -3.75 18.69 18.19
C PRO A 120 -2.56 19.37 18.89
N VAL A 121 -1.73 20.07 18.13
CA VAL A 121 -0.68 20.95 18.63
C VAL A 121 -1.00 22.37 18.20
N PHE A 122 -1.21 23.27 19.15
CA PHE A 122 -1.67 24.61 18.85
C PHE A 122 -0.53 25.62 18.82
N GLY A 123 -0.56 26.55 17.87
CA GLY A 123 0.40 27.64 17.75
C GLY A 123 1.65 27.29 16.95
N ASP A 124 1.95 26.00 16.78
CA ASP A 124 3.09 25.51 16.02
C ASP A 124 2.64 24.69 14.79
N PRO A 125 3.11 25.02 13.58
CA PRO A 125 2.85 24.23 12.38
C PRO A 125 3.67 22.93 12.43
N VAL A 126 3.03 21.82 12.80
CA VAL A 126 3.67 20.50 12.93
C VAL A 126 2.81 19.40 12.31
N ILE A 127 3.45 18.48 11.60
CA ILE A 127 2.81 17.29 11.04
C ILE A 127 3.75 16.11 11.25
N ASP A 128 3.60 15.49 12.42
CA ASP A 128 4.40 14.35 12.85
C ASP A 128 3.50 13.13 12.98
N PHE A 129 4.01 11.96 12.62
CA PHE A 129 3.22 10.74 12.74
C PHE A 129 4.11 9.56 13.07
N LYS A 130 3.56 8.65 13.87
CA LYS A 130 4.20 7.39 14.20
C LYS A 130 3.19 6.28 14.04
N GLY A 131 3.54 5.24 13.30
CA GLY A 131 2.63 4.14 13.05
C GLY A 131 3.32 2.81 12.83
N CYS A 132 2.52 1.77 12.96
CA CYS A 132 2.90 0.39 12.72
C CYS A 132 1.74 -0.34 12.04
N LEU A 133 2.04 -1.00 10.93
CA LEU A 133 1.12 -1.82 10.15
C LEU A 133 1.68 -3.24 10.08
N ASP A 134 0.97 -4.19 10.69
CA ASP A 134 1.26 -5.62 10.52
C ASP A 134 0.20 -6.26 9.64
N VAL A 135 0.69 -6.98 8.64
CA VAL A 135 -0.10 -7.68 7.65
C VAL A 135 0.38 -9.11 7.56
N ASP A 136 -0.54 -10.05 7.78
CA ASP A 136 -0.31 -11.47 7.57
C ASP A 136 -0.89 -11.90 6.22
N ILE A 137 -0.06 -12.51 5.39
CA ILE A 137 -0.43 -12.99 4.06
C ILE A 137 -0.36 -14.51 4.07
N ASN A 138 -1.48 -15.15 3.75
CA ASN A 138 -1.53 -16.58 3.55
C ASN A 138 -1.09 -16.93 2.12
N LEU A 139 0.18 -17.31 1.96
CA LEU A 139 0.78 -17.65 0.66
C LEU A 139 0.02 -18.76 -0.07
N LEU A 140 -0.49 -19.77 0.63
CA LEU A 140 -1.25 -20.86 -0.01
C LEU A 140 -2.57 -20.34 -0.62
N LYS A 141 -3.26 -19.45 0.10
CA LYS A 141 -4.47 -18.80 -0.40
C LYS A 141 -4.19 -17.78 -1.51
N LEU A 142 -2.95 -17.32 -1.64
CA LEU A 142 -2.52 -16.37 -2.67
C LEU A 142 -2.09 -17.08 -3.96
N ILE A 143 -1.46 -18.26 -3.88
CA ILE A 143 -1.05 -19.03 -5.05
C ILE A 143 -2.25 -19.48 -5.89
N LEU A 144 -3.35 -19.90 -5.26
CA LEU A 144 -4.56 -20.37 -5.96
C LEU A 144 -5.14 -19.31 -6.93
N PRO A 145 -5.41 -18.06 -6.49
CA PRO A 145 -5.80 -16.96 -7.38
C PRO A 145 -4.79 -16.68 -8.50
N VAL A 146 -3.48 -16.74 -8.21
CA VAL A 146 -2.43 -16.47 -9.20
C VAL A 146 -2.46 -17.49 -10.33
N VAL A 147 -2.51 -18.79 -9.99
CA VAL A 147 -2.59 -19.87 -10.98
C VAL A 147 -3.88 -19.74 -11.80
N SER A 148 -5.00 -19.42 -11.15
CA SER A 148 -6.28 -19.20 -11.80
C SER A 148 -6.25 -18.05 -12.81
N LEU A 149 -5.56 -16.95 -12.46
CA LEU A 149 -5.44 -15.76 -13.31
C LEU A 149 -4.55 -16.01 -14.53
N ILE A 150 -3.34 -16.57 -14.34
CA ILE A 150 -2.39 -16.81 -15.43
C ILE A 150 -2.91 -17.88 -16.41
N SER A 151 -3.80 -18.75 -15.95
CA SER A 151 -4.49 -19.73 -16.79
C SER A 151 -5.51 -19.10 -17.75
N LYS A 152 -5.98 -17.86 -17.52
CA LYS A 152 -6.91 -17.18 -18.41
C LYS A 152 -6.23 -16.75 -19.71
N LYS A 153 -6.88 -17.03 -20.84
CA LYS A 153 -6.35 -16.77 -22.18
C LYS A 153 -6.14 -15.26 -22.39
N GLU A 154 -7.07 -14.45 -21.92
CA GLU A 154 -7.08 -12.99 -22.00
C GLU A 154 -5.90 -12.39 -21.23
N ILE A 155 -5.60 -12.94 -20.05
CA ILE A 155 -4.44 -12.55 -19.26
C ILE A 155 -3.14 -12.96 -19.95
N ARG A 156 -3.07 -14.17 -20.53
CA ARG A 156 -1.89 -14.62 -21.28
C ARG A 156 -1.65 -13.74 -22.51
N ILE A 157 -2.71 -13.34 -23.21
CA ILE A 157 -2.65 -12.40 -24.35
C ILE A 157 -2.16 -11.02 -23.87
N LEU A 158 -2.68 -10.52 -22.74
CA LEU A 158 -2.22 -9.27 -22.15
C LEU A 158 -0.73 -9.33 -21.80
N ILE A 159 -0.27 -10.40 -21.14
CA ILE A 159 1.14 -10.59 -20.76
C ILE A 159 2.04 -10.63 -22.01
N LYS A 160 1.63 -11.36 -23.07
CA LYS A 160 2.36 -11.40 -24.34
C LYS A 160 2.41 -10.04 -25.04
N ALA A 161 1.30 -9.31 -25.05
CA ALA A 161 1.23 -7.96 -25.61
C ALA A 161 2.16 -6.99 -24.88
N PHE A 162 2.25 -7.09 -23.55
CA PHE A 162 3.21 -6.35 -22.72
C PHE A 162 4.67 -6.75 -22.99
N ARG A 163 4.95 -8.05 -23.13
CA ARG A 163 6.29 -8.59 -23.42
C ARG A 163 6.78 -8.21 -24.84
N GLY A 164 5.88 -7.75 -25.71
CA GLY A 164 6.21 -7.41 -27.08
C GLY A 164 6.41 -8.62 -27.99
N ASP A 165 5.95 -9.80 -27.55
CA ASP A 165 5.89 -10.97 -28.42
C ASP A 165 4.88 -10.69 -29.53
N LYS A 166 5.40 -10.42 -30.73
CA LYS A 166 4.61 -10.46 -31.96
C LYS A 166 4.21 -11.92 -32.16
N ASN A 167 2.93 -12.25 -31.98
CA ASN A 167 2.38 -13.45 -32.59
C ASN A 167 2.45 -13.22 -34.11
N GLU A 168 3.46 -13.78 -34.77
CA GLU A 168 3.33 -14.18 -36.17
C GLU A 168 2.15 -15.16 -36.27
N ARG A 169 1.39 -14.98 -37.35
CA ARG A 169 0.15 -15.69 -37.64
C ARG A 169 0.41 -17.15 -37.98
#